data_AF-A0A364XW12-F1
#
_entry.id   AF-A0A364XW12-F1
#
_cell.length_a   1.000
_cell.length_b   1.000
_cell.length_c   1.000
_cell.angle_alpha   90.00
_cell.angle_beta   90.00
_cell.angle_gamma   90.00
#
_symmetry.space_group_name_H-M   'P 1'
#
loop_
_entity.id
_entity.type
_entity.pdbx_description
1 polymer ?
#
loop_
_entity_poly.entity_id
_entity_poly.type
_entity_poly.pdbx_seq_one_letter_code
_entity_poly.pdbx_strand_id
1 'polypeptide(L)'
;MKYLDFLWALDILHRYCPKYHSNEIFMLADDILQWINNELPEDSSKLLYLKSCFDSPREAMMALWKEIMLFADSLGPLRRN
;
A
#
# COMPACT_ATOMS: atom_id res chain seq x y z
N MET A 1 -8.95 -3.07 10.86
CA MET A 1 -7.53 -2.69 10.95
C MET A 1 -7.43 -1.26 11.44
N LYS A 2 -6.55 -0.92 12.39
CA LYS A 2 -6.35 0.49 12.75
C LYS A 2 -5.38 1.11 11.74
N TYR A 3 -5.65 2.34 11.32
CA TYR A 3 -4.83 3.09 10.37
C TYR A 3 -3.35 3.14 10.76
N LEU A 4 -3.07 3.22 12.06
CA LEU A 4 -1.71 3.15 12.63
C LEU A 4 -0.98 1.83 12.36
N ASP A 5 -1.68 0.69 12.44
CA ASP A 5 -1.08 -0.62 12.20
C ASP A 5 -0.62 -0.73 10.73
N PHE A 6 -1.39 -0.13 9.82
CA PHE A 6 -1.11 -0.08 8.39
C PHE A 6 0.13 0.77 8.09
N LEU A 7 0.22 1.96 8.70
CA LEU A 7 1.40 2.82 8.56
C LEU A 7 2.68 2.17 9.11
N TRP A 8 2.58 1.49 10.25
CA TRP A 8 3.71 0.77 10.83
C TRP A 8 4.19 -0.37 9.94
N ALA A 9 3.27 -1.12 9.32
CA ALA A 9 3.64 -2.19 8.40
C ALA A 9 4.34 -1.66 7.15
N LEU A 10 3.89 -0.51 6.62
CA LEU A 10 4.57 0.18 5.52
C LEU A 10 5.98 0.65 5.90
N ASP A 11 6.15 1.23 7.09
CA ASP A 11 7.46 1.67 7.58
C ASP A 11 8.43 0.50 7.80
N ILE A 12 7.94 -0.63 8.31
CA ILE A 12 8.73 -1.87 8.43
C ILE A 12 9.13 -2.38 7.04
N LEU A 13 8.18 -2.50 6.12
CA LEU A 13 8.47 -2.93 4.75
C LEU A 13 9.47 -2.00 4.05
N HIS A 14 9.36 -0.69 4.29
CA HIS A 14 10.30 0.30 3.78
C HIS A 14 11.74 0.02 4.24
N ARG A 15 11.91 -0.31 5.52
CA ARG A 15 13.24 -0.51 6.10
C ARG A 15 13.87 -1.84 5.69
N TYR A 16 13.07 -2.89 5.50
CA TYR A 16 13.58 -4.25 5.31
C TYR A 16 13.55 -4.76 3.87
N CYS A 17 12.87 -4.07 2.93
CA CYS A 17 12.91 -4.42 1.50
C CYS A 17 13.78 -3.45 0.69
N PRO A 18 15.06 -3.75 0.41
CA PRO A 18 15.96 -2.84 -0.33
C PRO A 18 15.56 -2.56 -1.79
N LYS A 19 14.64 -3.35 -2.39
CA LYS A 19 13.98 -3.03 -3.67
C LYS A 19 12.77 -2.08 -3.49
N TYR A 20 12.83 -1.28 -2.43
CA TYR A 20 11.80 -0.42 -1.89
C TYR A 20 11.06 0.44 -2.93
N HIS A 21 11.81 1.02 -3.87
CA HIS A 21 11.28 1.99 -4.82
C HIS A 21 10.75 1.39 -6.14
N SER A 22 10.96 0.10 -6.37
CA SER A 22 10.61 -0.54 -7.65
C SER A 22 9.38 -1.44 -7.56
N ASN A 23 8.74 -1.53 -6.40
CA ASN A 23 7.59 -2.42 -6.22
C ASN A 23 6.28 -1.63 -6.39
N GLU A 24 5.49 -2.01 -7.39
CA GLU A 24 4.23 -1.38 -7.77
C GLU A 24 3.23 -1.32 -6.59
N ILE A 25 3.33 -2.28 -5.66
CA ILE A 25 2.53 -2.32 -4.42
C ILE A 25 2.75 -1.07 -3.55
N PHE A 26 3.99 -0.55 -3.46
CA PHE A 26 4.28 0.63 -2.64
C PHE A 26 3.89 1.94 -3.32
N MET A 27 4.02 2.01 -4.65
CA MET A 27 3.49 3.16 -5.41
C MET A 27 1.96 3.24 -5.26
N LEU A 28 1.28 2.10 -5.34
CA LEU A 28 -0.15 2.00 -5.08
C LEU A 28 -0.48 2.38 -3.63
N ALA A 29 0.37 2.03 -2.66
CA ALA A 29 0.19 2.41 -1.25
C ALA A 29 0.26 3.93 -1.03
N ASP A 30 1.25 4.58 -1.63
CA ASP A 30 1.40 6.03 -1.55
C ASP A 30 0.21 6.75 -2.19
N ASP A 31 -0.23 6.30 -3.37
CA ASP A 31 -1.39 6.86 -4.06
C ASP A 31 -2.69 6.69 -3.25
N ILE A 32 -2.89 5.53 -2.61
CA ILE A 32 -4.05 5.28 -1.74
C ILE A 32 -4.00 6.14 -0.47
N LEU A 33 -2.82 6.34 0.14
CA LEU A 33 -2.67 7.20 1.30
C LEU A 33 -2.98 8.66 0.97
N GLN A 34 -2.48 9.16 -0.17
CA GLN A 34 -2.81 10.50 -0.67
C GLN A 34 -4.30 10.63 -0.99
N TRP A 35 -4.95 9.56 -1.49
CA TRP A 35 -6.40 9.56 -1.68
C TRP A 35 -7.17 9.67 -0.36
N ILE A 36 -6.77 8.91 0.67
CA ILE A 36 -7.41 8.95 2.00
C ILE A 36 -7.27 10.33 2.65
N ASN A 37 -6.13 10.98 2.47
CA ASN A 37 -5.85 12.30 3.03
C ASN A 37 -6.43 13.47 2.22
N ASN A 38 -7.14 13.20 1.11
CA ASN A 38 -7.60 14.20 0.14
C ASN A 38 -6.47 15.07 -0.44
N GLU A 39 -5.28 14.49 -0.57
CA GLU A 39 -4.10 15.16 -1.15
C GLU A 39 -4.03 14.99 -2.68
N LEU A 40 -4.81 14.05 -3.24
CA LEU A 40 -4.94 13.89 -4.68
C LEU A 40 -5.94 14.89 -5.27
N PRO A 41 -5.56 15.68 -6.30
CA PRO A 41 -6.49 16.49 -7.06
C PRO A 41 -7.59 15.64 -7.71
N GLU A 42 -8.81 16.19 -7.79
CA GLU A 42 -9.98 15.49 -8.34
C GLU A 42 -9.78 14.99 -9.78
N ASP A 43 -9.01 15.75 -10.57
CA ASP A 43 -8.71 15.45 -11.98
C ASP A 43 -7.38 14.69 -12.17
N SER A 44 -6.73 14.26 -11.09
CA SER A 44 -5.47 13.53 -11.21
C SER A 44 -5.69 12.16 -11.84
N SER A 45 -4.80 11.78 -12.76
CA SER A 45 -4.83 10.46 -13.41
C SER A 45 -4.75 9.31 -12.39
N LYS A 46 -4.03 9.53 -11.29
CA LYS A 46 -3.94 8.60 -10.16
C LYS A 46 -5.29 8.38 -9.48
N LEU A 47 -6.01 9.46 -9.17
CA LEU A 47 -7.31 9.36 -8.53
C LEU A 47 -8.36 8.73 -9.45
N LEU A 48 -8.35 9.09 -10.74
CA LEU A 48 -9.21 8.48 -11.74
C LEU A 48 -8.94 6.98 -11.87
N TYR A 49 -7.67 6.58 -11.88
CA TYR A 49 -7.27 5.18 -11.86
C TYR A 49 -7.77 4.46 -10.60
N LEU A 50 -7.53 5.01 -9.41
CA LEU A 50 -8.00 4.43 -8.15
C LEU A 50 -9.53 4.28 -8.09
N LYS A 51 -10.28 5.30 -8.52
CA LYS A 51 -11.75 5.25 -8.62
C LYS A 51 -12.25 4.26 -9.68
N SER A 52 -11.45 3.95 -10.69
CA SER A 52 -11.79 2.92 -11.68
C SER A 52 -11.58 1.50 -11.16
N CYS A 53 -10.69 1.33 -10.18
CA CYS A 53 -10.37 0.03 -9.59
C CYS A 53 -11.10 -0.26 -8.28
N PHE A 54 -11.48 0.78 -7.53
CA PHE A 54 -12.04 0.67 -6.18
C PHE A 54 -13.21 1.64 -5.98
N ASP A 55 -14.26 1.20 -5.29
CA ASP A 55 -15.43 2.02 -5.02
C ASP A 55 -15.19 2.99 -3.85
N SER A 56 -14.20 2.71 -3.00
CA SER A 56 -13.85 3.59 -1.88
C SER A 56 -12.37 3.51 -1.47
N PRO A 57 -11.81 4.57 -0.85
CA PRO A 57 -10.45 4.55 -0.30
C PRO A 57 -10.23 3.42 0.72
N ARG A 58 -11.29 3.10 1.48
CA ARG A 58 -11.25 2.03 2.49
C ARG A 58 -11.14 0.65 1.85
N GLU A 59 -11.83 0.43 0.74
CA GLU A 59 -11.71 -0.80 -0.04
C GLU A 59 -10.30 -0.94 -0.65
N ALA A 60 -9.78 0.14 -1.25
CA ALA A 60 -8.44 0.18 -1.79
C ALA A 60 -7.39 -0.18 -0.73
N MET A 61 -7.51 0.39 0.47
CA MET A 61 -6.62 0.09 1.60
C MET A 61 -6.71 -1.39 2.06
N MET A 62 -7.91 -1.99 2.04
CA MET A 62 -8.07 -3.41 2.38
C MET A 62 -7.48 -4.33 1.31
N ALA A 63 -7.64 -3.99 0.03
CA ALA A 63 -7.04 -4.75 -1.07
C ALA A 63 -5.51 -4.70 -0.99
N LEU A 64 -4.96 -3.52 -0.80
CA LEU A 64 -3.54 -3.31 -0.61
C LEU A 64 -2.98 -4.04 0.61
N TRP A 65 -3.72 -4.08 1.72
CA TRP A 65 -3.31 -4.83 2.90
C TRP A 65 -3.17 -6.33 2.63
N LYS A 66 -4.07 -6.91 1.82
CA LYS A 66 -3.97 -8.32 1.41
C LYS A 66 -2.72 -8.55 0.56
N GLU A 67 -2.43 -7.68 -0.39
CA GLU A 67 -1.22 -7.75 -1.22
C GLU A 67 0.05 -7.65 -0.37
N ILE A 68 0.06 -6.76 0.62
CA ILE A 68 1.16 -6.63 1.59
C ILE A 68 1.34 -7.93 2.39
N MET A 69 0.27 -8.54 2.87
CA MET A 69 0.34 -9.82 3.59
C MET A 69 0.87 -10.95 2.69
N LEU A 70 0.38 -11.04 1.45
CA LEU A 70 0.86 -12.02 0.46
C LEU A 70 2.33 -11.80 0.12
N PHE A 71 2.75 -10.54 -0.03
CA PHE A 71 4.13 -10.18 -0.27
C PHE A 71 5.03 -10.56 0.91
N ALA A 72 4.61 -10.25 2.14
CA ALA A 72 5.32 -10.65 3.35
C ALA A 72 5.43 -12.17 3.49
N ASP A 73 4.37 -12.92 3.18
CA ASP A 73 4.39 -14.39 3.16
C ASP A 73 5.34 -14.91 2.06
N SER A 74 5.36 -14.28 0.89
CA SER A 74 6.22 -14.65 -0.24
C SER A 74 7.72 -14.42 0.00
N LEU A 75 8.06 -13.46 0.88
CA LEU A 75 9.44 -13.23 1.31
C LEU A 75 9.96 -14.38 2.19
N GLY A 76 9.10 -15.33 2.58
CA GLY A 76 9.46 -16.46 3.42
C GLY A 76 9.91 -16.02 4.82
N PRO A 77 10.21 -16.96 5.73
CA PRO A 77 10.68 -16.56 7.04
C PRO A 77 11.98 -15.78 6.83
N LEU A 78 12.22 -14.75 7.64
CA LEU A 78 13.58 -14.54 8.14
C LEU A 78 14.09 -15.93 8.53
N ARG A 79 14.88 -16.51 7.64
CA ARG A 79 15.36 -17.88 7.70
C ARG A 79 16.14 -17.95 9.00
N ARG A 80 15.48 -18.45 10.04
CA ARG A 80 16.06 -18.84 11.31
C ARG A 80 17.23 -19.75 10.97
N ASN A 81 18.43 -19.18 10.95
CA ASN A 81 19.66 -19.88 11.28
C ASN A 81 19.83 -19.79 12.80
#